data_AF-A0A956FWQ1-F1
#
_entry.id   AF-A0A956FWQ1-F1
#
_cell.length_a   1.000
_cell.length_b   1.000
_cell.length_c   1.000
_cell.angle_alpha   90.00
_cell.angle_beta   90.00
_cell.angle_gamma   90.00
#
_symmetry.space_group_name_H-M   'P 1'
#
loop_
_entity.id
_entity.type
_entity.pdbx_description
1 polymer ?
#
loop_
_entity_poly.entity_id
_entity_poly.type
_entity_poly.pdbx_seq_one_letter_code
_entity_poly.pdbx_strand_id
1 'polypeptide(L)'
;EIVVVSNGTLRLQASDTGEVIWAIAIPGGIGGPPTVADFDGDGEPEIGVAGKSRYSVFEGGGTVLWTNTTQDASSGITGSSVYDFEGDGVADVVYADEINLYVYAGNDGTTKLKLTEHNSGTRLEYPVIADVDNDDQVEIVFVSEPYNGNYAGVTVVGDGDLSWRPGRKLWNQHAYHITNVNDDGTVPQNAAQNWKTYNNFRSGDLSDNNGTSAPDLVTIAPESCINECAGANLANFWVQIGNVGAVDLTAGATIQVYVTKMGVETLDQEVPFDQILMPGQYADAIMIQVDTTDVESVRIFTKPKESECNIDPADELIIEAPFCMIPG
;
A
#
# COMPACT_ATOMS: atom_id res chain seq x y z
N GLU A 1 -10.53 7.40 21.58
CA GLU A 1 -12.00 7.38 21.47
C GLU A 1 -12.46 5.96 21.11
N ILE A 2 -13.76 5.67 21.07
CA ILE A 2 -14.31 4.39 20.62
C ILE A 2 -15.33 4.66 19.51
N VAL A 3 -15.16 3.98 18.37
CA VAL A 3 -16.12 3.96 17.28
C VAL A 3 -17.16 2.86 17.53
N VAL A 4 -18.45 3.18 17.40
CA VAL A 4 -19.53 2.20 17.56
C VAL A 4 -20.53 2.30 16.41
N VAL A 5 -20.76 1.16 15.77
CA VAL A 5 -21.83 0.97 14.80
C VAL A 5 -22.97 0.18 15.45
N SER A 6 -24.20 0.71 15.39
CA SER A 6 -25.37 0.02 15.93
C SER A 6 -26.66 0.55 15.30
N ASN A 7 -27.54 -0.35 14.83
CA ASN A 7 -28.88 -0.02 14.34
C ASN A 7 -28.93 1.15 13.34
N GLY A 8 -28.01 1.19 12.35
CA GLY A 8 -27.99 2.25 11.35
C GLY A 8 -27.34 3.56 11.80
N THR A 9 -26.72 3.56 12.99
CA THR A 9 -26.05 4.72 13.56
C THR A 9 -24.57 4.43 13.74
N LEU A 10 -23.72 5.33 13.25
CA LEU A 10 -22.31 5.41 13.58
C LEU A 10 -22.15 6.48 14.67
N ARG A 11 -21.41 6.19 15.73
CA ARG A 11 -21.10 7.16 16.78
C ARG A 11 -19.67 7.04 17.26
N LEU A 12 -19.13 8.17 17.70
CA LEU A 12 -17.89 8.24 18.45
C LEU A 12 -18.22 8.49 19.92
N GLN A 13 -17.54 7.77 20.81
CA GLN A 13 -17.73 7.93 22.25
C GLN A 13 -16.39 7.98 22.98
N ALA A 14 -16.34 8.75 24.06
CA ALA A 14 -15.17 8.86 24.93
C ALA A 14 -14.87 7.48 25.55
N SER A 15 -13.61 7.04 25.49
CA SER A 15 -13.21 5.70 25.93
C SER A 15 -13.23 5.52 27.45
N ASP A 16 -13.12 6.61 28.19
CA ASP A 16 -13.05 6.65 29.66
C ASP A 16 -14.43 6.85 30.31
N THR A 17 -15.29 7.69 29.73
CA THR A 17 -16.62 8.02 30.29
C THR A 17 -17.77 7.30 29.57
N GLY A 18 -17.57 6.88 28.32
CA GLY A 18 -18.63 6.37 27.46
C GLY A 18 -19.58 7.46 26.92
N GLU A 19 -19.27 8.74 27.14
CA GLU A 19 -20.05 9.86 26.60
C GLU A 19 -20.02 9.84 25.07
N VAL A 20 -21.19 9.99 24.44
CA VAL A 20 -21.30 10.08 22.99
C VAL A 20 -20.87 11.49 22.57
N ILE A 21 -19.78 11.57 21.81
CA ILE A 21 -19.20 12.82 21.29
C ILE A 21 -20.05 13.30 20.10
N TRP A 22 -20.31 12.40 19.16
CA TRP A 22 -21.20 12.63 18.04
C TRP A 22 -21.86 11.32 17.60
N ALA A 23 -22.99 11.43 16.91
CA ALA A 23 -23.69 10.30 16.31
C ALA A 23 -24.38 10.72 15.01
N ILE A 24 -24.25 9.90 13.97
CA ILE A 24 -24.79 10.14 12.64
C ILE A 24 -25.43 8.88 12.06
N ALA A 25 -26.39 9.06 11.15
CA ALA A 25 -26.98 7.96 10.42
C ALA A 25 -26.02 7.46 9.33
N ILE A 26 -25.88 6.15 9.19
CA ILE A 26 -25.02 5.53 8.17
C ILE A 26 -25.73 5.59 6.81
N PRO A 27 -25.12 6.18 5.76
CA PRO A 27 -25.65 6.09 4.41
C PRO A 27 -25.78 4.63 3.98
N GLY A 28 -26.89 4.30 3.33
CA GLY A 28 -27.23 2.91 3.01
C GLY A 28 -27.92 2.14 4.13
N GLY A 29 -27.93 2.65 5.38
CA GLY A 29 -28.61 2.04 6.52
C GLY A 29 -27.89 0.83 7.10
N ILE A 30 -28.37 0.36 8.26
CA ILE A 30 -27.66 -0.61 9.14
C ILE A 30 -26.14 -0.30 9.17
N GLY A 31 -25.25 -1.28 9.10
CA GLY A 31 -23.84 -1.06 9.37
C GLY A 31 -23.22 -2.27 10.05
N GLY A 32 -22.18 -2.82 9.45
CA GLY A 32 -21.36 -3.86 10.04
C GLY A 32 -20.23 -3.33 10.92
N PRO A 33 -19.28 -4.20 11.30
CA PRO A 33 -18.12 -3.83 12.09
C PRO A 33 -17.31 -2.72 11.39
N PRO A 34 -16.96 -1.62 12.08
CA PRO A 34 -16.18 -0.55 11.47
C PRO A 34 -14.73 -0.97 11.21
N THR A 35 -14.14 -0.42 10.16
CA THR A 35 -12.69 -0.33 9.94
C THR A 35 -12.18 1.06 10.31
N VAL A 36 -10.92 1.14 10.70
CA VAL A 36 -10.26 2.41 11.05
C VAL A 36 -8.90 2.44 10.38
N ALA A 37 -8.59 3.50 9.64
CA ALA A 37 -7.30 3.78 9.01
C ALA A 37 -7.28 5.23 8.52
N ASP A 38 -6.08 5.72 8.23
CA ASP A 38 -5.88 6.97 7.49
C ASP A 38 -6.29 6.74 6.02
N PHE A 39 -7.43 7.31 5.64
CA PHE A 39 -8.02 7.15 4.31
C PHE A 39 -7.74 8.33 3.40
N ASP A 40 -7.25 9.47 3.88
CA ASP A 40 -6.96 10.64 3.03
C ASP A 40 -5.52 11.16 3.11
N GLY A 41 -4.70 10.51 3.93
CA GLY A 41 -3.27 10.72 4.10
C GLY A 41 -2.95 11.79 5.13
N ASP A 42 -3.91 12.40 5.83
CA ASP A 42 -3.66 13.55 6.71
C ASP A 42 -3.04 13.18 8.08
N GLY A 43 -2.89 11.88 8.37
CA GLY A 43 -2.32 11.33 9.59
C GLY A 43 -3.33 11.14 10.73
N GLU A 44 -4.59 11.50 10.54
CA GLU A 44 -5.71 11.18 11.44
C GLU A 44 -6.50 9.97 10.90
N PRO A 45 -7.19 9.21 11.78
CA PRO A 45 -7.91 8.03 11.34
C PRO A 45 -9.37 8.32 10.96
N GLU A 46 -9.78 7.83 9.81
CA GLU A 46 -11.14 7.81 9.32
C GLU A 46 -11.81 6.46 9.63
N ILE A 47 -13.12 6.38 9.35
CA ILE A 47 -13.96 5.26 9.72
C ILE A 47 -14.66 4.70 8.48
N GLY A 48 -14.42 3.44 8.16
CA GLY A 48 -15.10 2.71 7.09
C GLY A 48 -16.25 1.87 7.63
N VAL A 49 -17.43 1.93 7.00
CA VAL A 49 -18.60 1.13 7.36
C VAL A 49 -19.32 0.62 6.12
N ALA A 50 -19.48 -0.70 6.04
CA ALA A 50 -20.37 -1.34 5.09
C ALA A 50 -21.82 -1.32 5.59
N GLY A 51 -22.71 -0.73 4.79
CA GLY A 51 -24.15 -0.71 5.02
C GLY A 51 -24.92 -1.44 3.93
N LYS A 52 -26.25 -1.44 4.03
CA LYS A 52 -27.13 -2.27 3.20
C LYS A 52 -27.04 -2.00 1.68
N SER A 53 -26.87 -0.73 1.31
CA SER A 53 -26.81 -0.32 -0.11
C SER A 53 -25.64 0.61 -0.43
N ARG A 54 -24.78 0.85 0.55
CA ARG A 54 -23.60 1.69 0.40
C ARG A 54 -22.46 1.22 1.29
N TYR A 55 -21.25 1.35 0.79
CA TYR A 55 -20.06 1.48 1.62
C TYR A 55 -19.81 2.98 1.86
N SER A 56 -19.49 3.38 3.09
CA SER A 56 -19.25 4.78 3.44
C SER A 56 -17.98 4.92 4.26
N VAL A 57 -17.19 5.95 3.94
CA VAL A 57 -16.06 6.41 4.77
C VAL A 57 -16.43 7.75 5.39
N PHE A 58 -16.04 7.91 6.66
CA PHE A 58 -16.31 9.09 7.45
C PHE A 58 -15.01 9.63 8.05
N GLU A 59 -14.90 10.94 8.03
CA GLU A 59 -13.97 11.73 8.83
C GLU A 59 -14.07 11.37 10.32
N GLY A 60 -12.98 11.52 11.08
CA GLY A 60 -13.00 11.37 12.54
C GLY A 60 -14.02 12.29 13.25
N GLY A 61 -14.39 13.40 12.60
CA GLY A 61 -15.46 14.32 13.03
C GLY A 61 -16.89 13.87 12.72
N GLY A 62 -17.08 12.76 12.01
CA GLY A 62 -18.38 12.19 11.65
C GLY A 62 -19.01 12.75 10.38
N THR A 63 -18.27 13.53 9.58
CA THR A 63 -18.69 13.93 8.23
C THR A 63 -18.38 12.81 7.24
N VAL A 64 -19.22 12.64 6.22
CA VAL A 64 -18.98 11.66 5.16
C VAL A 64 -17.85 12.17 4.26
N LEU A 65 -16.79 11.39 4.11
CA LEU A 65 -15.72 11.63 3.15
C LEU A 65 -16.21 11.22 1.75
N TRP A 66 -16.62 9.96 1.58
CA TRP A 66 -17.23 9.46 0.35
C TRP A 66 -18.17 8.27 0.60
N THR A 67 -18.95 7.91 -0.43
CA THR A 67 -19.77 6.69 -0.43
C THR A 67 -19.77 6.02 -1.80
N ASN A 68 -19.78 4.69 -1.81
CA ASN A 68 -20.04 3.88 -3.00
C ASN A 68 -21.37 3.16 -2.88
N THR A 69 -22.05 2.96 -4.02
CA THR A 69 -23.27 2.12 -4.06
C THR A 69 -22.87 0.66 -4.12
N THR A 70 -23.42 -0.14 -3.22
CA THR A 70 -23.11 -1.58 -3.08
C THR A 70 -24.40 -2.39 -2.97
N GLN A 71 -24.29 -3.71 -3.09
CA GLN A 71 -25.42 -4.62 -2.92
C GLN A 71 -25.22 -5.53 -1.70
N ASP A 72 -25.77 -5.13 -0.56
CA ASP A 72 -25.76 -5.93 0.67
C ASP A 72 -27.14 -5.88 1.37
N ALA A 73 -28.20 -6.13 0.58
CA ALA A 73 -29.56 -6.04 1.08
C ALA A 73 -29.99 -7.25 1.92
N SER A 74 -29.29 -8.37 1.73
CA SER A 74 -29.48 -9.64 2.43
C SER A 74 -29.07 -9.58 3.90
N SER A 75 -28.01 -8.85 4.25
CA SER A 75 -27.61 -8.64 5.66
C SER A 75 -27.39 -7.18 6.05
N GLY A 76 -26.59 -6.43 5.29
CA GLY A 76 -26.20 -5.05 5.58
C GLY A 76 -25.33 -4.89 6.82
N ILE A 77 -24.59 -5.95 7.20
CA ILE A 77 -23.76 -6.01 8.40
C ILE A 77 -22.36 -6.61 8.17
N THR A 78 -21.91 -6.69 6.92
CA THR A 78 -20.56 -7.15 6.54
C THR A 78 -19.48 -6.23 7.08
N GLY A 79 -18.25 -6.73 7.19
CA GLY A 79 -17.09 -5.89 7.49
C GLY A 79 -16.29 -5.55 6.22
N SER A 80 -15.21 -4.82 6.41
CA SER A 80 -14.12 -4.66 5.45
C SER A 80 -12.77 -4.89 6.14
N SER A 81 -11.72 -4.98 5.34
CA SER A 81 -10.32 -4.85 5.77
C SER A 81 -9.69 -3.68 5.02
N VAL A 82 -8.56 -3.19 5.53
CA VAL A 82 -7.84 -2.08 4.90
C VAL A 82 -6.35 -2.36 4.83
N TYR A 83 -5.70 -1.80 3.82
CA TYR A 83 -4.27 -1.92 3.60
C TYR A 83 -3.79 -0.87 2.61
N ASP A 84 -2.61 -0.31 2.82
CA ASP A 84 -1.94 0.55 1.85
C ASP A 84 -1.15 -0.33 0.86
N PHE A 85 -1.79 -0.69 -0.26
CA PHE A 85 -1.18 -1.61 -1.24
C PHE A 85 -0.02 -0.96 -1.98
N GLU A 86 -0.10 0.35 -2.27
CA GLU A 86 0.86 1.07 -3.10
C GLU A 86 1.87 1.90 -2.32
N GLY A 87 1.79 1.98 -0.99
CA GLY A 87 2.78 2.73 -0.20
C GLY A 87 2.66 4.23 -0.24
N ASP A 88 1.50 4.77 -0.61
CA ASP A 88 1.29 6.22 -0.71
C ASP A 88 0.85 6.85 0.62
N GLY A 89 0.74 6.04 1.68
CA GLY A 89 0.28 6.46 2.99
C GLY A 89 -1.24 6.58 3.10
N VAL A 90 -1.99 6.18 2.06
CA VAL A 90 -3.44 6.16 2.03
C VAL A 90 -3.94 4.72 2.01
N ALA A 91 -4.64 4.31 3.07
CA ALA A 91 -5.15 2.94 3.12
C ALA A 91 -6.27 2.71 2.09
N ASP A 92 -6.23 1.60 1.37
CA ASP A 92 -7.34 1.16 0.54
C ASP A 92 -8.34 0.32 1.31
N VAL A 93 -9.59 0.36 0.88
CA VAL A 93 -10.67 -0.47 1.40
C VAL A 93 -10.79 -1.75 0.58
N VAL A 94 -10.71 -2.91 1.23
CA VAL A 94 -11.10 -4.20 0.64
C VAL A 94 -12.44 -4.64 1.21
N TYR A 95 -13.43 -4.77 0.32
CA TYR A 95 -14.82 -5.00 0.69
C TYR A 95 -15.50 -6.00 -0.24
N ALA A 96 -16.28 -6.93 0.33
CA ALA A 96 -17.08 -7.89 -0.42
C ALA A 96 -18.58 -7.66 -0.16
N ASP A 97 -19.33 -7.39 -1.23
CA ASP A 97 -20.80 -7.33 -1.18
C ASP A 97 -21.43 -8.68 -1.54
N GLU A 98 -22.72 -8.74 -1.86
CA GLU A 98 -23.37 -10.02 -2.21
C GLU A 98 -22.79 -10.70 -3.46
N ILE A 99 -22.17 -9.96 -4.38
CA ILE A 99 -21.87 -10.43 -5.74
C ILE A 99 -20.51 -9.99 -6.27
N ASN A 100 -19.80 -9.08 -5.59
CA ASN A 100 -18.49 -8.61 -6.01
C ASN A 100 -17.57 -8.40 -4.81
N LEU A 101 -16.27 -8.56 -5.06
CA LEU A 101 -15.21 -7.97 -4.24
C LEU A 101 -14.75 -6.66 -4.89
N TYR A 102 -14.49 -5.65 -4.07
CA TYR A 102 -13.95 -4.36 -4.48
C TYR A 102 -12.69 -4.04 -3.69
N VAL A 103 -11.77 -3.33 -4.35
CA VAL A 103 -10.78 -2.47 -3.72
C VAL A 103 -11.13 -1.03 -4.07
N TYR A 104 -11.40 -0.20 -3.07
CA TYR A 104 -11.65 1.23 -3.24
C TYR A 104 -10.46 2.04 -2.73
N ALA A 105 -10.09 3.06 -3.49
CA ALA A 105 -9.16 4.09 -3.05
C ALA A 105 -9.67 4.76 -1.76
N GLY A 106 -8.80 4.89 -0.77
CA GLY A 106 -9.14 5.49 0.53
C GLY A 106 -9.66 6.91 0.42
N ASN A 107 -9.10 7.73 -0.47
CA ASN A 107 -9.30 9.18 -0.48
C ASN A 107 -10.63 9.63 -1.11
N ASP A 108 -11.08 8.95 -2.17
CA ASP A 108 -12.27 9.36 -2.93
C ASP A 108 -13.24 8.21 -3.26
N GLY A 109 -12.91 6.98 -2.88
CA GLY A 109 -13.71 5.80 -3.15
C GLY A 109 -13.64 5.32 -4.61
N THR A 110 -12.71 5.81 -5.43
CA THR A 110 -12.51 5.30 -6.79
C THR A 110 -12.25 3.79 -6.75
N THR A 111 -12.90 3.02 -7.61
CA THR A 111 -12.70 1.57 -7.66
C THR A 111 -11.37 1.24 -8.33
N LYS A 112 -10.38 0.80 -7.54
CA LYS A 112 -9.08 0.31 -8.01
C LYS A 112 -9.19 -1.12 -8.57
N LEU A 113 -9.93 -1.99 -7.90
CA LEU A 113 -10.19 -3.37 -8.33
C LEU A 113 -11.67 -3.73 -8.18
N LYS A 114 -12.21 -4.51 -9.12
CA LYS A 114 -13.51 -5.16 -9.00
C LYS A 114 -13.45 -6.58 -9.52
N LEU A 115 -13.72 -7.55 -8.65
CA LEU A 115 -13.89 -8.95 -9.01
C LEU A 115 -15.36 -9.31 -9.03
N THR A 116 -15.85 -9.76 -10.17
CA THR A 116 -17.24 -10.24 -10.36
C THR A 116 -17.39 -11.74 -10.05
N GLU A 117 -16.32 -12.37 -9.57
CA GLU A 117 -16.25 -13.80 -9.24
C GLU A 117 -16.49 -14.04 -7.75
N HIS A 118 -17.53 -13.42 -7.22
CA HIS A 118 -17.92 -13.52 -5.82
C HIS A 118 -19.42 -13.76 -5.71
N ASN A 119 -19.82 -14.44 -4.64
CA ASN A 119 -21.21 -14.57 -4.24
C ASN A 119 -21.28 -14.86 -2.75
N SER A 120 -22.14 -14.16 -2.02
CA SER A 120 -22.41 -14.41 -0.60
C SER A 120 -23.83 -14.00 -0.25
N GLY A 121 -24.44 -14.69 0.71
CA GLY A 121 -25.66 -14.20 1.37
C GLY A 121 -25.38 -13.14 2.43
N THR A 122 -24.09 -12.81 2.58
CA THR A 122 -23.48 -11.81 3.46
C THR A 122 -23.84 -11.95 4.94
N ARG A 123 -22.87 -11.79 5.84
CA ARG A 123 -23.08 -11.77 7.30
C ARG A 123 -22.10 -10.80 7.95
N LEU A 124 -21.16 -11.33 8.75
CA LEU A 124 -20.16 -10.56 9.48
C LEU A 124 -18.76 -10.80 8.91
N GLU A 125 -18.64 -11.58 7.84
CA GLU A 125 -17.38 -11.81 7.15
C GLU A 125 -16.85 -10.52 6.54
N TYR A 126 -15.55 -10.53 6.29
CA TYR A 126 -14.84 -9.52 5.54
C TYR A 126 -13.57 -10.17 4.96
N PRO A 127 -13.01 -9.62 3.86
CA PRO A 127 -11.75 -10.10 3.29
C PRO A 127 -10.59 -10.01 4.29
N VAL A 128 -9.57 -10.81 4.11
CA VAL A 128 -8.34 -10.78 4.92
C VAL A 128 -7.18 -10.45 4.00
N ILE A 129 -6.21 -9.70 4.50
CA ILE A 129 -5.01 -9.28 3.77
C ILE A 129 -3.80 -9.83 4.50
N ALA A 130 -3.08 -10.75 3.88
CA ALA A 130 -1.89 -11.38 4.45
C ALA A 130 -1.05 -11.99 3.34
N ASP A 131 0.26 -12.05 3.55
CA ASP A 131 1.18 -12.87 2.75
C ASP A 131 0.91 -14.36 3.05
N VAL A 132 0.24 -15.06 2.12
CA VAL A 132 -0.17 -16.46 2.33
C VAL A 132 0.71 -17.49 1.64
N ASP A 133 1.55 -17.07 0.69
CA ASP A 133 2.45 -17.97 -0.04
C ASP A 133 3.95 -17.70 0.19
N ASN A 134 4.27 -16.71 1.04
CA ASN A 134 5.61 -16.35 1.49
C ASN A 134 6.48 -15.84 0.33
N ASP A 135 5.93 -15.02 -0.55
CA ASP A 135 6.66 -14.29 -1.59
C ASP A 135 6.96 -12.82 -1.23
N ASP A 136 6.66 -12.42 0.00
CA ASP A 136 6.78 -11.07 0.54
C ASP A 136 5.86 -10.05 -0.18
N GLN A 137 4.77 -10.52 -0.78
CA GLN A 137 3.59 -9.73 -1.15
C GLN A 137 2.41 -10.11 -0.27
N VAL A 138 1.42 -9.24 -0.14
CA VAL A 138 0.14 -9.63 0.49
C VAL A 138 -0.82 -10.18 -0.55
N GLU A 139 -1.70 -11.10 -0.14
CA GLU A 139 -2.85 -11.51 -0.92
C GLU A 139 -4.15 -11.06 -0.25
N ILE A 140 -5.18 -10.84 -1.07
CA ILE A 140 -6.56 -10.72 -0.62
C ILE A 140 -7.18 -12.12 -0.56
N VAL A 141 -7.56 -12.54 0.64
CA VAL A 141 -8.28 -13.79 0.89
C VAL A 141 -9.73 -13.48 1.21
N PHE A 142 -10.66 -14.05 0.46
CA PHE A 142 -12.09 -13.88 0.71
C PHE A 142 -12.86 -15.18 0.53
N VAL A 143 -14.03 -15.25 1.16
CA VAL A 143 -14.91 -16.41 1.11
C VAL A 143 -16.10 -16.14 0.22
N SER A 144 -16.59 -17.17 -0.47
CA SER A 144 -17.85 -17.15 -1.20
C SER A 144 -18.75 -18.28 -0.71
N GLU A 145 -20.06 -18.05 -0.69
CA GLU A 145 -21.06 -19.10 -0.48
C GLU A 145 -22.07 -19.10 -1.64
N PRO A 146 -22.62 -20.26 -2.05
CA PRO A 146 -23.52 -20.36 -3.19
C PRO A 146 -24.95 -19.88 -2.85
N TYR A 147 -25.09 -18.61 -2.44
CA TYR A 147 -26.37 -17.94 -2.15
C TYR A 147 -27.22 -17.69 -3.41
N ASN A 148 -26.79 -16.79 -4.30
CA ASN A 148 -27.49 -16.47 -5.56
C ASN A 148 -26.69 -16.79 -6.84
N GLY A 149 -25.54 -17.44 -6.70
CA GLY A 149 -24.62 -17.81 -7.76
C GLY A 149 -23.88 -19.11 -7.44
N ASN A 150 -22.87 -19.44 -8.25
CA ASN A 150 -22.16 -20.72 -8.17
C ASN A 150 -20.76 -20.61 -7.54
N TYR A 151 -20.29 -19.40 -7.19
CA TYR A 151 -19.02 -19.22 -6.50
C TYR A 151 -19.16 -19.68 -5.04
N ALA A 152 -18.20 -20.49 -4.60
CA ALA A 152 -18.16 -21.07 -3.26
C ALA A 152 -16.72 -21.39 -2.86
N GLY A 153 -16.42 -21.30 -1.57
CA GLY A 153 -15.12 -21.66 -1.01
C GLY A 153 -14.27 -20.44 -0.66
N VAL A 154 -12.95 -20.62 -0.67
CA VAL A 154 -11.97 -19.58 -0.37
C VAL A 154 -11.26 -19.22 -1.68
N THR A 155 -11.18 -17.93 -1.97
CA THR A 155 -10.42 -17.37 -3.09
C THR A 155 -9.26 -16.56 -2.54
N VAL A 156 -8.11 -16.69 -3.17
CA VAL A 156 -6.88 -15.93 -2.88
C VAL A 156 -6.52 -15.16 -4.15
N VAL A 157 -6.27 -13.87 -4.02
CA VAL A 157 -5.89 -12.98 -5.12
C VAL A 157 -4.62 -12.27 -4.72
N GLY A 158 -3.55 -12.52 -5.47
CA GLY A 158 -2.29 -11.77 -5.38
C GLY A 158 -2.13 -10.86 -6.59
N ASP A 159 -1.10 -10.02 -6.53
CA ASP A 159 -0.78 -9.08 -7.58
C ASP A 159 0.03 -9.72 -8.71
N GLY A 160 -0.32 -9.41 -9.95
CA GLY A 160 0.26 -10.06 -11.12
C GLY A 160 1.63 -9.52 -11.51
N ASP A 161 1.92 -8.26 -11.19
CA ASP A 161 3.18 -7.57 -11.49
C ASP A 161 4.05 -7.34 -10.25
N LEU A 162 3.64 -7.90 -9.11
CA LEU A 162 4.34 -7.83 -7.84
C LEU A 162 4.54 -6.38 -7.36
N SER A 163 3.52 -5.53 -7.49
CA SER A 163 3.54 -4.13 -7.05
C SER A 163 3.01 -3.93 -5.63
N TRP A 164 2.22 -4.85 -5.08
CA TRP A 164 1.66 -4.71 -3.72
C TRP A 164 2.73 -4.79 -2.63
N ARG A 165 2.60 -3.93 -1.62
CA ARG A 165 3.53 -3.86 -0.49
C ARG A 165 3.59 -5.14 0.34
N PRO A 166 4.78 -5.52 0.86
CA PRO A 166 4.93 -6.63 1.80
C PRO A 166 4.11 -6.42 3.07
N GLY A 167 3.50 -7.49 3.57
CA GLY A 167 2.73 -7.46 4.80
C GLY A 167 2.92 -8.72 5.65
N ARG A 168 2.16 -8.80 6.73
CA ARG A 168 2.30 -9.92 7.68
C ARG A 168 1.74 -11.21 7.10
N LYS A 169 2.34 -12.33 7.50
CA LYS A 169 1.94 -13.70 7.15
C LYS A 169 0.75 -14.21 7.96
N LEU A 170 -0.03 -13.31 8.57
CA LEU A 170 -1.06 -13.68 9.52
C LEU A 170 -2.21 -12.68 9.62
N TRP A 171 -3.38 -13.23 9.95
CA TRP A 171 -4.56 -12.52 10.40
C TRP A 171 -5.33 -13.45 11.36
N ASN A 172 -5.02 -13.41 12.65
CA ASN A 172 -5.37 -14.51 13.56
C ASN A 172 -6.81 -14.49 14.09
N GLN A 173 -7.55 -13.38 13.93
CA GLN A 173 -8.87 -13.21 14.54
C GLN A 173 -9.76 -12.19 13.81
N HIS A 174 -11.07 -12.24 14.09
CA HIS A 174 -12.05 -11.30 13.52
C HIS A 174 -11.80 -9.85 13.97
N ALA A 175 -11.46 -9.62 15.23
CA ALA A 175 -11.15 -8.30 15.78
C ALA A 175 -9.64 -8.00 15.68
N TYR A 176 -9.07 -8.14 14.47
CA TYR A 176 -7.63 -8.01 14.25
C TYR A 176 -7.15 -6.57 14.39
N HIS A 177 -5.99 -6.44 15.03
CA HIS A 177 -5.18 -5.22 15.10
C HIS A 177 -3.75 -5.65 15.38
N ILE A 178 -2.77 -5.01 14.75
CA ILE A 178 -1.39 -5.50 14.61
C ILE A 178 -0.76 -5.97 15.94
N THR A 179 -0.96 -5.20 16.99
CA THR A 179 -0.33 -5.43 18.31
C THR A 179 -0.90 -6.61 19.11
N ASN A 180 -1.97 -7.27 18.65
CA ASN A 180 -2.64 -8.35 19.40
C ASN A 180 -1.94 -9.72 19.29
N VAL A 181 -1.01 -9.88 18.35
CA VAL A 181 -0.33 -11.15 18.04
C VAL A 181 1.04 -10.86 17.43
N ASN A 182 2.04 -11.65 17.79
CA ASN A 182 3.40 -11.56 17.24
C ASN A 182 3.52 -12.36 15.92
N ASP A 183 4.55 -12.09 15.12
CA ASP A 183 4.77 -12.78 13.84
C ASP A 183 5.04 -14.29 13.99
N ASP A 184 5.50 -14.72 15.15
CA ASP A 184 5.66 -16.14 15.51
C ASP A 184 4.33 -16.80 15.96
N GLY A 185 3.22 -16.08 15.88
CA GLY A 185 1.88 -16.52 16.29
C GLY A 185 1.64 -16.50 17.80
N THR A 186 2.61 -16.08 18.63
CA THR A 186 2.41 -15.96 20.07
C THR A 186 1.58 -14.72 20.41
N VAL A 187 0.78 -14.81 21.48
CA VAL A 187 -0.02 -13.68 21.98
C VAL A 187 0.81 -12.92 23.02
N PRO A 188 1.12 -11.63 22.82
CA PRO A 188 1.88 -10.85 23.79
C PRO A 188 1.11 -10.70 25.10
N GLN A 189 1.79 -10.96 26.23
CA GLN A 189 1.19 -10.83 27.55
C GLN A 189 0.78 -9.37 27.86
N ASN A 190 1.56 -8.41 27.37
CA ASN A 190 1.29 -6.98 27.48
C ASN A 190 1.45 -6.36 26.08
N ALA A 191 0.39 -6.43 25.28
CA ALA A 191 0.35 -5.79 23.97
C ALA A 191 0.54 -4.27 24.09
N ALA A 192 1.29 -3.68 23.16
CA ALA A 192 1.27 -2.24 22.95
C ALA A 192 -0.17 -1.80 22.57
N GLN A 193 -0.52 -0.56 22.88
CA GLN A 193 -1.84 -0.03 22.53
C GLN A 193 -1.84 0.32 21.04
N ASN A 194 -2.55 -0.46 20.20
CA ASN A 194 -2.57 -0.26 18.74
C ASN A 194 -2.83 1.19 18.34
N TRP A 195 -3.78 1.83 19.02
CA TRP A 195 -4.21 3.19 18.75
C TRP A 195 -3.17 4.28 19.07
N LYS A 196 -2.04 3.92 19.68
CA LYS A 196 -0.93 4.83 19.94
C LYS A 196 0.22 4.69 18.94
N THR A 197 0.20 3.63 18.13
CA THR A 197 1.28 3.31 17.18
C THR A 197 0.76 3.41 15.76
N TYR A 198 -0.22 2.56 15.43
CA TYR A 198 -0.75 2.43 14.08
C TYR A 198 -2.10 3.14 13.89
N ASN A 199 -2.81 3.43 14.99
CA ASN A 199 -4.13 4.06 14.98
C ASN A 199 -5.18 3.47 14.03
N ASN A 200 -5.02 2.20 13.69
CA ASN A 200 -5.84 1.48 12.74
C ASN A 200 -6.57 0.29 13.39
N PHE A 201 -7.54 -0.28 12.68
CA PHE A 201 -8.29 -1.46 13.12
C PHE A 201 -8.84 -2.25 11.94
N ARG A 202 -8.67 -3.59 11.96
CA ARG A 202 -8.84 -4.45 10.76
C ARG A 202 -7.99 -3.94 9.58
N SER A 203 -6.80 -3.46 9.90
CA SER A 203 -5.77 -3.07 8.95
C SER A 203 -4.60 -4.03 9.02
N GLY A 204 -4.08 -4.43 7.87
CA GLY A 204 -2.79 -5.13 7.77
C GLY A 204 -1.59 -4.19 7.67
N ASP A 205 -1.83 -2.89 7.49
CA ASP A 205 -0.78 -1.90 7.21
C ASP A 205 0.08 -1.62 8.45
N LEU A 206 1.39 -1.76 8.27
CA LEU A 206 2.41 -1.60 9.32
C LEU A 206 3.03 -0.20 9.35
N SER A 207 2.58 0.70 8.49
CA SER A 207 2.96 2.11 8.52
C SER A 207 2.58 2.75 9.85
N ASP A 208 3.49 3.53 10.43
CA ASP A 208 3.18 4.36 11.60
C ASP A 208 2.11 5.39 11.22
N ASN A 209 1.29 5.81 12.20
CA ASN A 209 0.26 6.84 12.00
C ASN A 209 0.90 8.26 11.95
N ASN A 210 1.69 8.53 10.91
CA ASN A 210 2.46 9.77 10.77
C ASN A 210 2.04 10.65 9.57
N GLY A 211 1.14 10.18 8.71
CA GLY A 211 0.52 10.96 7.62
C GLY A 211 1.49 11.34 6.50
N THR A 212 1.08 11.15 5.24
CA THR A 212 1.75 11.57 3.98
C THR A 212 3.22 11.20 3.74
N SER A 213 3.86 10.43 4.61
CA SER A 213 5.28 10.13 4.45
C SER A 213 5.43 8.94 3.50
N ALA A 214 5.78 9.19 2.24
CA ALA A 214 6.26 8.16 1.32
C ALA A 214 7.79 8.03 1.45
N PRO A 215 8.38 6.91 1.01
CA PRO A 215 9.79 6.90 0.66
C PRO A 215 10.06 7.95 -0.41
N ASP A 216 11.28 8.49 -0.42
CA ASP A 216 11.75 9.45 -1.42
C ASP A 216 13.13 8.96 -1.89
N LEU A 217 13.19 8.38 -3.09
CA LEU A 217 14.36 7.66 -3.57
C LEU A 217 15.29 8.52 -4.43
N VAL A 218 16.47 8.80 -3.90
CA VAL A 218 17.55 9.46 -4.64
C VAL A 218 18.47 8.45 -5.33
N THR A 219 18.81 8.71 -6.59
CA THR A 219 19.84 7.96 -7.31
C THR A 219 21.12 8.78 -7.40
N ILE A 220 22.18 8.38 -6.67
CA ILE A 220 23.45 9.12 -6.66
C ILE A 220 24.60 8.29 -7.20
N ALA A 221 25.63 8.94 -7.75
CA ALA A 221 26.92 8.31 -7.99
C ALA A 221 27.76 8.38 -6.69
N PRO A 222 28.27 7.25 -6.16
CA PRO A 222 29.11 7.28 -4.96
C PRO A 222 30.38 8.10 -5.21
N GLU A 223 30.76 9.01 -4.29
CA GLU A 223 31.96 9.86 -4.43
C GLU A 223 33.27 9.07 -4.65
N SER A 224 33.29 7.79 -4.26
CA SER A 224 34.46 6.90 -4.38
C SER A 224 34.45 6.01 -5.63
N CYS A 225 33.35 5.97 -6.39
CA CYS A 225 33.21 5.14 -7.57
C CYS A 225 33.38 6.00 -8.83
N ILE A 226 34.43 5.72 -9.60
CA ILE A 226 34.64 6.30 -10.93
C ILE A 226 33.97 5.35 -11.94
N ASN A 227 33.24 5.89 -12.91
CA ASN A 227 32.72 5.08 -14.01
C ASN A 227 33.89 4.40 -14.75
N GLU A 228 33.83 3.08 -14.90
CA GLU A 228 34.92 2.31 -15.48
C GLU A 228 34.59 1.88 -16.91
N CYS A 229 35.48 2.14 -17.85
CA CYS A 229 35.34 1.54 -19.18
C CYS A 229 35.63 0.04 -19.07
N ALA A 230 34.62 -0.80 -19.29
CA ALA A 230 34.74 -2.25 -19.32
C ALA A 230 35.18 -2.79 -20.69
N GLY A 231 35.21 -1.92 -21.71
CA GLY A 231 35.63 -2.24 -23.08
C GLY A 231 35.59 -1.00 -23.98
N ALA A 232 35.74 -1.20 -25.30
CA ALA A 232 35.74 -0.10 -26.27
C ALA A 232 34.40 0.66 -26.32
N ASN A 233 33.29 -0.07 -26.15
CA ASN A 233 31.93 0.46 -26.17
C ASN A 233 31.11 0.01 -24.95
N LEU A 234 31.76 -0.22 -23.80
CA LEU A 234 31.08 -0.66 -22.59
C LEU A 234 31.57 0.17 -21.40
N ALA A 235 30.64 0.71 -20.63
CA ALA A 235 30.90 1.41 -19.38
C ALA A 235 30.14 0.76 -18.22
N ASN A 236 30.81 0.66 -17.07
CA ASN A 236 30.21 0.28 -15.81
C ASN A 236 29.91 1.56 -15.02
N PHE A 237 28.63 1.81 -14.79
CA PHE A 237 28.13 2.89 -13.94
C PHE A 237 27.85 2.34 -12.56
N TRP A 238 28.36 3.00 -11.53
CA TRP A 238 28.05 2.65 -10.14
C TRP A 238 27.06 3.65 -9.59
N VAL A 239 25.89 3.17 -9.17
CA VAL A 239 24.84 3.98 -8.57
C VAL A 239 24.53 3.52 -7.17
N GLN A 240 24.17 4.45 -6.31
CA GLN A 240 23.72 4.19 -4.95
C GLN A 240 22.31 4.75 -4.82
N ILE A 241 21.40 3.93 -4.32
CA ILE A 241 20.02 4.35 -4.05
C ILE A 241 19.97 4.73 -2.58
N GLY A 242 19.48 5.93 -2.29
CA GLY A 242 19.16 6.38 -0.95
C GLY A 242 17.68 6.60 -0.78
N ASN A 243 17.17 6.38 0.42
CA ASN A 243 15.85 6.86 0.81
C ASN A 243 16.02 8.11 1.67
N VAL A 244 15.72 9.28 1.10
CA VAL A 244 15.71 10.56 1.82
C VAL A 244 14.32 10.93 2.35
N GLY A 245 13.34 10.06 2.13
CA GLY A 245 11.95 10.19 2.56
C GLY A 245 11.77 9.92 4.04
N ALA A 246 10.54 10.05 4.50
CA ALA A 246 10.20 9.93 5.91
C ALA A 246 9.67 8.54 6.29
N VAL A 247 9.49 7.63 5.32
CA VAL A 247 9.04 6.24 5.53
C VAL A 247 9.95 5.26 4.80
N ASP A 248 10.04 4.04 5.34
CA ASP A 248 10.81 2.93 4.78
C ASP A 248 10.29 2.55 3.38
N LEU A 249 11.20 2.42 2.40
CA LEU A 249 10.89 1.73 1.15
C LEU A 249 10.75 0.24 1.44
N THR A 250 9.56 -0.34 1.26
CA THR A 250 9.32 -1.75 1.60
C THR A 250 9.14 -2.67 0.40
N ALA A 251 8.49 -2.21 -0.68
CA ALA A 251 8.28 -3.00 -1.91
C ALA A 251 9.49 -2.98 -2.86
N GLY A 252 10.52 -2.21 -2.54
CA GLY A 252 11.67 -1.98 -3.42
C GLY A 252 11.36 -1.00 -4.55
N ALA A 253 12.20 -1.00 -5.58
CA ALA A 253 12.17 -0.07 -6.70
C ALA A 253 12.63 -0.73 -8.00
N THR A 254 12.52 0.00 -9.10
CA THR A 254 13.10 -0.35 -10.39
C THR A 254 14.02 0.77 -10.84
N ILE A 255 15.29 0.45 -11.07
CA ILE A 255 16.24 1.38 -11.68
C ILE A 255 16.01 1.36 -13.19
N GLN A 256 15.66 2.51 -13.77
CA GLN A 256 15.46 2.65 -15.20
C GLN A 256 16.66 3.36 -15.82
N VAL A 257 17.22 2.74 -16.85
CA VAL A 257 18.39 3.25 -17.57
C VAL A 257 17.96 3.68 -18.96
N TYR A 258 18.09 4.96 -19.24
CA TYR A 258 17.81 5.56 -20.54
C TYR A 258 19.12 5.93 -21.22
N VAL A 259 19.18 5.71 -22.53
CA VAL A 259 20.29 6.13 -23.39
C VAL A 259 19.79 7.11 -24.44
N THR A 260 20.55 8.18 -24.66
CA THR A 260 20.28 9.12 -25.76
C THR A 260 21.19 8.82 -26.94
N LYS A 261 20.60 8.56 -28.10
CA LYS A 261 21.31 8.37 -29.37
C LYS A 261 20.73 9.31 -30.42
N MET A 262 21.57 10.12 -31.08
CA MET A 262 21.12 11.10 -32.07
C MET A 262 20.04 12.04 -31.55
N GLY A 263 20.13 12.46 -30.28
CA GLY A 263 19.13 13.28 -29.61
C GLY A 263 17.79 12.60 -29.28
N VAL A 264 17.68 11.27 -29.42
CA VAL A 264 16.49 10.49 -29.04
C VAL A 264 16.81 9.65 -27.81
N GLU A 265 16.08 9.88 -26.73
CA GLU A 265 16.15 9.09 -25.50
C GLU A 265 15.28 7.83 -25.60
N THR A 266 15.83 6.68 -25.26
CA THR A 266 15.13 5.39 -25.23
C THR A 266 15.48 4.61 -23.97
N LEU A 267 14.50 3.91 -23.38
CA LEU A 267 14.76 2.96 -22.30
C LEU A 267 15.66 1.83 -22.82
N ASP A 268 16.83 1.68 -22.21
CA ASP A 268 17.82 0.65 -22.54
C ASP A 268 17.58 -0.61 -21.72
N GLN A 269 17.43 -0.46 -20.40
CA GLN A 269 17.20 -1.56 -19.48
C GLN A 269 16.53 -1.12 -18.17
N GLU A 270 15.95 -2.10 -17.49
CA GLU A 270 15.40 -1.98 -16.15
C GLU A 270 16.13 -2.96 -15.22
N VAL A 271 16.55 -2.48 -14.05
CA VAL A 271 17.23 -3.29 -13.04
C VAL A 271 16.38 -3.31 -11.78
N PRO A 272 15.88 -4.48 -11.31
CA PRO A 272 15.10 -4.56 -10.09
C PRO A 272 15.96 -4.24 -8.86
N PHE A 273 15.37 -3.52 -7.92
CA PHE A 273 15.96 -3.17 -6.63
C PHE A 273 15.00 -3.61 -5.51
N ASP A 274 15.16 -4.84 -5.02
CA ASP A 274 14.22 -5.42 -4.06
C ASP A 274 14.65 -5.23 -2.58
N GLN A 275 15.50 -4.23 -2.28
CA GLN A 275 15.96 -3.99 -0.91
C GLN A 275 15.02 -3.03 -0.17
N ILE A 276 14.89 -3.27 1.13
CA ILE A 276 14.27 -2.33 2.06
C ILE A 276 15.25 -1.21 2.39
N LEU A 277 14.82 0.05 2.30
CA LEU A 277 15.62 1.21 2.69
C LEU A 277 14.87 2.07 3.70
N MET A 278 15.40 2.18 4.92
CA MET A 278 14.83 3.09 5.93
C MET A 278 15.18 4.57 5.60
N PRO A 279 14.43 5.54 6.16
CA PRO A 279 14.77 6.95 6.09
C PRO A 279 16.24 7.24 6.43
N GLY A 280 16.92 7.93 5.53
CA GLY A 280 18.32 8.30 5.62
C GLY A 280 19.31 7.16 5.33
N GLN A 281 18.84 5.97 4.94
CA GLN A 281 19.72 4.88 4.52
C GLN A 281 20.04 4.95 3.03
N TYR A 282 21.24 4.47 2.71
CA TYR A 282 21.68 4.23 1.34
C TYR A 282 22.08 2.76 1.19
N ALA A 283 21.66 2.15 0.09
CA ALA A 283 22.06 0.80 -0.28
C ALA A 283 23.57 0.73 -0.58
N ASP A 284 24.12 -0.47 -0.70
CA ASP A 284 25.43 -0.64 -1.33
C ASP A 284 25.36 -0.25 -2.82
N ALA A 285 26.49 0.21 -3.38
CA ALA A 285 26.54 0.62 -4.77
C ALA A 285 26.28 -0.56 -5.73
N ILE A 286 25.42 -0.33 -6.71
CA ILE A 286 25.01 -1.28 -7.74
C ILE A 286 25.74 -0.93 -9.03
N MET A 287 26.34 -1.93 -9.66
CA MET A 287 26.99 -1.79 -10.97
C MET A 287 25.98 -2.04 -12.08
N ILE A 288 25.84 -1.06 -12.96
CA ILE A 288 25.00 -1.10 -14.15
C ILE A 288 25.92 -0.98 -15.37
N GLN A 289 25.95 -2.03 -16.19
CA GLN A 289 26.72 -2.04 -17.42
C GLN A 289 25.85 -1.55 -18.59
N VAL A 290 26.39 -0.64 -19.41
CA VAL A 290 25.67 -0.07 -20.56
C VAL A 290 26.57 -0.12 -21.81
N ASP A 291 25.97 -0.46 -22.95
CA ASP A 291 26.60 -0.34 -24.27
C ASP A 291 26.62 1.12 -24.71
N THR A 292 27.82 1.69 -24.77
CA THR A 292 28.05 3.10 -25.08
C THR A 292 28.19 3.37 -26.58
N THR A 293 27.89 2.41 -27.45
CA THR A 293 27.94 2.58 -28.92
C THR A 293 26.97 3.68 -29.36
N ASP A 294 27.53 4.76 -29.88
CA ASP A 294 26.83 5.96 -30.38
C ASP A 294 25.92 6.63 -29.31
N VAL A 295 26.21 6.42 -28.03
CA VAL A 295 25.47 7.05 -26.92
C VAL A 295 26.02 8.44 -26.61
N GLU A 296 25.14 9.43 -26.56
CA GLU A 296 25.44 10.83 -26.23
C GLU A 296 25.35 11.08 -24.72
N SER A 297 24.33 10.52 -24.07
CA SER A 297 24.13 10.57 -22.62
C SER A 297 23.44 9.31 -22.10
N VAL A 298 23.67 9.02 -20.82
CA VAL A 298 22.97 7.99 -20.04
C VAL A 298 22.26 8.69 -18.91
N ARG A 299 20.96 8.45 -18.76
CA ARG A 299 20.14 8.93 -17.64
C ARG A 299 19.68 7.73 -16.83
N ILE A 300 19.96 7.75 -15.54
CA ILE A 300 19.60 6.69 -14.61
C ILE A 300 18.74 7.33 -13.52
N PHE A 301 17.54 6.81 -13.31
CA PHE A 301 16.74 7.18 -12.16
C PHE A 301 16.07 5.94 -11.58
N THR A 302 15.70 6.03 -10.31
CA THR A 302 15.08 4.93 -9.57
C THR A 302 13.62 5.26 -9.41
N LYS A 303 12.76 4.36 -9.89
CA LYS A 303 11.32 4.47 -9.71
C LYS A 303 10.92 3.55 -8.55
N PRO A 304 10.50 4.08 -7.38
CA PRO A 304 9.97 3.22 -6.33
C PRO A 304 8.78 2.41 -6.87
N LYS A 305 8.64 1.17 -6.39
CA LYS A 305 7.40 0.39 -6.63
C LYS A 305 6.24 0.96 -5.81
N GLU A 306 6.58 1.68 -4.74
CA GLU A 306 5.65 2.47 -3.94
C GLU A 306 5.41 3.85 -4.58
N SER A 307 4.20 4.40 -4.49
CA SER A 307 3.86 5.68 -5.14
C SER A 307 4.41 6.88 -4.37
N GLU A 308 5.43 7.54 -4.93
CA GLU A 308 5.81 8.91 -4.55
C GLU A 308 4.77 9.91 -5.06
N CYS A 309 4.20 10.70 -4.15
CA CYS A 309 3.26 11.77 -4.49
C CYS A 309 3.92 12.95 -5.24
N ASN A 310 5.25 13.11 -5.14
CA ASN A 310 6.03 14.13 -5.86
C ASN A 310 7.33 13.51 -6.38
N ILE A 311 7.41 13.23 -7.68
CA ILE A 311 8.67 12.85 -8.33
C ILE A 311 9.53 14.12 -8.45
N ASP A 312 10.65 14.22 -7.73
CA ASP A 312 11.59 15.34 -7.87
C ASP A 312 12.57 15.07 -9.03
N PRO A 313 12.65 15.95 -10.05
CA PRO A 313 13.69 15.84 -11.09
C PRO A 313 15.13 15.97 -10.55
N ALA A 314 15.35 16.23 -9.25
CA ALA A 314 16.66 16.17 -8.61
C ALA A 314 17.16 14.73 -8.30
N ASP A 315 16.32 13.70 -8.45
CA ASP A 315 16.63 12.33 -8.05
C ASP A 315 17.23 11.46 -9.17
N GLU A 316 17.57 12.10 -10.30
CA GLU A 316 18.14 11.46 -11.47
C GLU A 316 19.64 11.75 -11.65
N LEU A 317 20.34 10.74 -12.14
CA LEU A 317 21.74 10.83 -12.54
C LEU A 317 21.84 10.89 -14.06
N ILE A 318 22.18 12.07 -14.59
CA ILE A 318 22.50 12.25 -16.01
C ILE A 318 24.01 12.29 -16.18
N ILE A 319 24.53 11.42 -17.04
CA ILE A 319 25.95 11.31 -17.37
C ILE A 319 26.11 11.54 -18.86
N GLU A 320 26.88 12.56 -19.24
CA GLU A 320 27.20 12.87 -20.63
C GLU A 320 28.52 12.22 -21.07
N ALA A 321 28.63 11.91 -22.35
CA ALA A 321 29.90 11.46 -22.91
C ALA A 321 31.00 12.55 -22.76
N PRO A 322 32.28 12.18 -22.55
CA PRO A 322 32.81 10.81 -22.47
C PRO A 322 32.56 10.15 -21.10
N PHE A 323 32.01 8.94 -21.12
CA PHE A 323 31.52 8.25 -19.91
C PHE A 323 32.60 7.81 -18.93
N CYS A 324 33.83 7.64 -19.41
CA CYS A 324 34.97 7.22 -18.61
C CYS A 324 36.26 7.74 -19.27
N MET A 325 37.29 8.01 -18.45
CA MET A 325 38.61 8.33 -18.97
C MET A 325 39.39 7.03 -19.18
N ILE A 326 39.80 6.74 -20.41
CA ILE A 326 40.72 5.63 -20.69
C ILE A 326 41.97 5.85 -19.82
N PRO A 327 42.38 4.89 -18.97
CA PRO A 327 43.65 4.99 -18.26
C PRO A 327 44.75 5.15 -19.30
N GLY A 328 45.44 6.29 -19.28
CA GLY A 328 46.60 6.55 -20.13
C GLY A 328 47.74 5.58 -19.88
#